data_AF-A0A0C9TP37-F1
#
_entry.id   AF-A0A0C9TP37-F1
#
_cell.length_a   1.000
_cell.length_b   1.000
_cell.length_c   1.000
_cell.angle_alpha   90.00
_cell.angle_beta   90.00
_cell.angle_gamma   90.00
#
_symmetry.space_group_name_H-M   'P 1'
#
loop_
_entity.id
_entity.type
_entity.pdbx_description
1 polymer ?
#
loop_
_entity_poly.entity_id
_entity_poly.type
_entity_poly.pdbx_seq_one_letter_code
_entity_poly.pdbx_strand_id
1 'polypeptide(L)'
;GKLAQGTLIPWANPCTSTFYIYVPHDLVACPQVVVVCRNPHSHPPPAPVKTPPPLMSVLGTLLRGMGWRLADATPRRAMLDSGFVSGLRRELACNSDRTPDLSELHPSLANLDHLHRLINIIRLRKFPNGTGFDGKSFTQFLMLRSHSHNDQSRRYVRCAETHKLASGSDFRLIICMSPAMSRRLMLATRISIDTSFKRIHGWQEFEIEAWDNHHMRSVVSTRAFTTSQSADAHFILFRRIFEIAEEDTGVTVTFHHMNHMGFESVVADGHKGQGLGLGMFCVYLCRGNHAPCRYDPRHCLCDMDPYDHLQCMYRLCTIHFQRNILKLHSSVQPRVYNAMFSLSSFEAHPDLEQTLRIIRAGGKKAQAWLKDKIEGTKFALPALYFPKSLMPAEIWKACPRTTNGNEQAHRSINRDGTNLTLLGGVMRGQDYDERAATSIGIHDAYGINTCDRGSTHAHRASRAISRLGQYFLL
;
A
#
# COMPACT_ATOMS: atom_id res chain seq x y z
N GLY A 1 10.16 14.42 32.22
CA GLY A 1 11.01 15.22 33.12
C GLY A 1 10.93 16.68 32.71
N LYS A 2 10.88 17.62 33.65
CA LYS A 2 11.01 19.05 33.35
C LYS A 2 12.46 19.34 32.97
N LEU A 3 12.67 19.98 31.82
CA LEU A 3 14.01 20.44 31.42
C LEU A 3 14.37 21.67 32.25
N ALA A 4 15.55 21.65 32.87
CA ALA A 4 16.15 22.82 33.50
C ALA A 4 17.06 23.50 32.48
N GLN A 5 17.01 24.83 32.42
CA GLN A 5 17.90 25.62 31.59
C GLN A 5 19.31 25.55 32.19
N GLY A 6 20.28 25.04 31.41
CA GLY A 6 21.68 25.05 31.79
C GLY A 6 22.28 26.46 31.68
N THR A 7 23.18 26.81 32.60
CA THR A 7 23.91 28.07 32.58
C THR A 7 25.25 27.87 31.87
N LEU A 8 25.56 28.70 30.86
CA LEU A 8 26.90 28.75 30.28
C LEU A 8 27.84 29.37 31.31
N ILE A 9 28.82 28.60 31.79
CA ILE A 9 29.88 29.09 32.68
C ILE A 9 31.03 29.55 31.77
N PRO A 10 31.37 30.86 31.74
CA PRO A 10 32.54 31.33 31.03
C PRO A 10 33.79 30.64 31.56
N TRP A 11 34.71 30.28 30.67
CA TRP A 11 36.03 29.79 31.09
C TRP A 11 36.69 30.86 31.97
N ALA A 12 37.17 30.47 33.16
CA ALA A 12 37.58 31.40 34.21
C ALA A 12 38.75 32.32 33.81
N ASN A 13 39.51 31.94 32.77
CA ASN A 13 40.67 32.69 32.29
C ASN A 13 40.44 33.17 30.85
N PRO A 14 40.71 34.44 30.52
CA PRO A 14 40.70 34.92 29.14
C PRO A 14 41.70 34.13 28.27
N CYS A 15 41.36 33.94 27.00
CA CYS A 15 42.28 33.35 26.03
C CYS A 15 43.51 34.26 25.88
N THR A 16 44.72 33.71 26.07
CA THR A 16 46.00 34.43 25.91
C THR A 16 46.41 34.63 24.45
N SER A 17 45.71 33.97 23.53
CA SER A 17 45.99 34.03 22.10
C SER A 17 45.41 35.30 21.47
N THR A 18 46.17 35.92 20.57
CA THR A 18 45.77 37.12 19.83
C THR A 18 45.78 36.84 18.33
N PHE A 19 44.80 37.37 17.60
CA PHE A 19 44.69 37.25 16.15
C PHE A 19 44.99 38.59 15.48
N TYR A 20 45.93 38.60 14.54
CA TYR A 20 46.19 39.71 13.64
C TYR A 20 45.60 39.39 12.28
N ILE A 21 44.72 40.25 11.78
CA ILE A 21 44.07 40.09 10.48
C ILE A 21 44.67 41.14 9.54
N TYR A 22 45.42 40.68 8.54
CA TYR A 22 45.98 41.53 7.50
C TYR A 22 45.06 41.46 6.28
N VAL A 23 44.43 42.59 5.97
CA VAL A 23 43.56 42.75 4.80
C VAL A 23 44.36 43.48 3.71
N PRO A 24 44.47 42.94 2.50
CA PRO A 24 45.11 43.64 1.38
C PRO A 24 44.42 44.97 1.08
N HIS A 25 45.18 45.96 0.63
CA HIS A 25 44.63 47.27 0.24
C HIS A 25 43.68 47.17 -0.97
N ASP A 26 43.89 46.18 -1.84
CA ASP A 26 43.01 45.88 -2.97
C ASP A 26 42.55 44.42 -2.91
N LEU A 27 41.32 44.23 -2.42
CA LEU A 27 40.68 42.91 -2.34
C LEU A 27 40.22 42.37 -3.70
N VAL A 28 40.13 43.23 -4.73
CA VAL A 28 39.79 42.80 -6.09
C VAL A 28 41.01 42.13 -6.73
N ALA A 29 42.20 42.71 -6.55
CA ALA A 29 43.45 42.13 -7.02
C ALA A 29 43.95 40.96 -6.14
N CYS A 30 43.73 41.00 -4.82
CA CYS A 30 44.10 39.95 -3.88
C CYS A 30 42.92 39.59 -2.95
N PRO A 31 42.10 38.58 -3.29
CA PRO A 31 40.89 38.25 -2.54
C PRO A 31 41.14 37.43 -1.27
N GLN A 32 42.37 37.40 -0.75
CA GLN A 32 42.76 36.59 0.40
C GLN A 32 43.24 37.48 1.54
N VAL A 33 42.83 37.15 2.77
CA VAL A 33 43.32 37.81 3.99
C VAL A 33 44.24 36.86 4.75
N VAL A 34 45.25 37.41 5.42
CA VAL A 34 46.15 36.62 6.28
C VAL A 34 45.69 36.79 7.72
N VAL A 35 45.42 35.67 8.39
CA VAL A 35 45.10 35.65 9.82
C VAL A 35 46.26 34.98 10.55
N VAL A 36 46.96 35.75 11.40
CA VAL A 36 48.09 35.26 12.20
C VAL A 36 47.65 35.13 13.65
N CYS A 37 47.68 33.90 14.16
CA CYS A 37 47.49 33.61 15.57
C CYS A 37 48.84 33.74 16.30
N ARG A 38 48.92 34.62 17.30
CA ARG A 38 50.08 34.75 18.20
C ARG A 38 49.72 34.23 19.59
N ASN A 39 50.71 33.62 20.23
CA ASN A 39 50.63 32.94 21.53
C ASN A 39 49.75 31.67 21.54
N PRO A 40 50.12 30.64 22.32
CA PRO A 40 49.27 29.47 22.52
C PRO A 40 47.92 29.84 23.18
N HIS A 41 46.88 29.06 22.89
CA HIS A 41 45.60 29.16 23.59
C HIS A 41 45.76 28.67 25.04
N SER A 42 45.17 29.41 26.01
CA SER A 42 45.14 29.07 27.44
C SER A 42 43.98 28.13 27.82
N HIS A 43 43.32 27.55 26.82
CA HIS A 43 42.18 26.65 26.95
C HIS A 43 42.26 25.55 25.89
N PRO A 44 41.64 24.38 26.11
CA PRO A 44 41.54 23.35 25.08
C PRO A 44 40.74 23.86 23.88
N PRO A 45 40.95 23.28 22.68
CA PRO A 45 40.12 23.58 21.52
C PRO A 45 38.63 23.37 21.85
N PRO A 46 37.73 24.21 21.34
CA PRO A 46 36.30 23.97 21.51
C PRO A 46 35.93 22.62 20.90
N ALA A 47 34.96 21.93 21.50
CA ALA A 47 34.46 20.67 20.96
C ALA A 47 34.04 20.85 19.48
N PRO A 48 34.37 19.90 18.59
CA PRO A 48 34.09 19.99 17.16
C PRO A 48 32.59 19.77 16.86
N VAL A 49 31.75 20.69 17.33
CA VAL A 49 30.28 20.59 17.27
C VAL A 49 29.71 20.97 15.91
N LYS A 50 30.49 21.59 15.02
CA LYS A 50 30.05 21.98 13.67
C LYS A 50 30.67 21.07 12.62
N THR A 51 29.86 20.59 11.68
CA THR A 51 30.36 19.84 10.52
C THR A 51 31.00 20.82 9.51
N PRO A 52 32.26 20.63 9.11
CA PRO A 52 32.92 21.48 8.11
C PRO A 52 32.17 21.54 6.77
N PRO A 53 32.18 22.68 6.05
CA PRO A 53 31.51 22.82 4.76
C PRO A 53 31.88 21.78 3.69
N PRO A 54 33.15 21.35 3.54
CA PRO A 54 33.50 20.29 2.60
C PRO A 54 32.79 18.97 2.89
N LEU A 55 32.71 18.56 4.16
CA LEU A 55 32.01 17.33 4.57
C LEU A 55 30.50 17.45 4.41
N MET A 56 29.93 18.64 4.63
CA MET A 56 28.53 18.90 4.32
C MET A 56 28.23 18.78 2.81
N SER A 57 29.19 19.17 1.95
CA SER A 57 29.07 18.99 0.50
C SER A 57 29.06 17.51 0.11
N VAL A 58 29.98 16.71 0.69
CA VAL A 58 30.04 15.25 0.51
C VAL A 58 28.72 14.61 0.92
N LEU A 59 28.26 14.83 2.15
CA LEU A 59 26.96 14.33 2.62
C LEU A 59 25.81 14.78 1.71
N GLY A 60 25.86 16.02 1.23
CA GLY A 60 24.86 16.54 0.30
C GLY A 60 24.82 15.78 -1.02
N THR A 61 25.98 15.40 -1.56
CA THR A 61 26.08 14.59 -2.78
C THR A 61 25.56 13.18 -2.56
N LEU A 62 25.91 12.55 -1.44
CA LEU A 62 25.38 11.24 -1.06
C LEU A 62 23.85 11.24 -0.93
N LEU A 63 23.29 12.26 -0.24
CA LEU A 63 21.84 12.43 -0.09
C LEU A 63 21.13 12.68 -1.43
N ARG A 64 21.73 13.46 -2.34
CA ARG A 64 21.18 13.66 -3.69
C ARG A 64 21.15 12.35 -4.49
N GLY A 65 22.17 11.51 -4.31
CA GLY A 65 22.31 10.18 -4.92
C GLY A 65 21.19 9.19 -4.54
N MET A 66 20.52 9.40 -3.41
CA MET A 66 19.35 8.59 -3.01
C MET A 66 18.14 8.73 -3.96
N GLY A 67 18.17 9.67 -4.92
CA GLY A 67 17.11 9.78 -5.91
C GLY A 67 15.78 10.17 -5.29
N TRP A 68 14.71 9.50 -5.69
CA TRP A 68 13.35 9.73 -5.14
C TRP A 68 13.23 9.27 -3.68
N ARG A 69 14.10 8.36 -3.20
CA ARG A 69 14.08 7.84 -1.81
C ARG A 69 14.38 8.91 -0.78
N LEU A 70 14.96 10.04 -1.20
CA LEU A 70 15.14 11.22 -0.35
C LEU A 70 13.81 11.74 0.22
N ALA A 71 12.68 11.50 -0.47
CA ALA A 71 11.34 11.84 0.00
C ALA A 71 11.05 11.26 1.40
N ASP A 72 11.53 10.05 1.66
CA ASP A 72 11.32 9.30 2.91
C ASP A 72 12.52 9.30 3.86
N ALA A 73 13.62 9.93 3.46
CA ALA A 73 14.88 9.88 4.19
C ALA A 73 14.75 10.38 5.64
N THR A 74 15.31 9.63 6.56
CA THR A 74 15.62 10.06 7.93
C THR A 74 17.08 9.71 8.15
N PRO A 75 17.77 10.23 9.18
CA PRO A 75 19.12 9.79 9.48
C PRO A 75 19.24 8.25 9.52
N ARG A 76 18.27 7.59 10.17
CA ARG A 76 18.17 6.12 10.21
C ARG A 76 17.99 5.50 8.81
N ARG A 77 17.06 5.99 7.99
CA ARG A 77 16.80 5.43 6.65
C ARG A 77 17.94 5.72 5.66
N ALA A 78 18.66 6.82 5.80
CA ALA A 78 19.87 7.10 5.02
C ALA A 78 20.97 6.07 5.33
N MET A 79 21.17 5.74 6.61
CA MET A 79 22.12 4.70 7.02
C MET A 79 21.70 3.27 6.67
N LEU A 80 20.48 3.06 6.19
CA LEU A 80 20.01 1.78 5.63
C LEU A 80 20.03 1.77 4.09
N ASP A 81 20.25 2.91 3.44
CA ASP A 81 20.32 2.97 1.99
C ASP A 81 21.70 2.51 1.50
N SER A 82 21.72 1.45 0.69
CA SER A 82 22.96 0.83 0.20
C SER A 82 23.80 1.80 -0.64
N GLY A 83 23.17 2.69 -1.42
CA GLY A 83 23.86 3.70 -2.19
C GLY A 83 24.55 4.74 -1.31
N PHE A 84 23.82 5.25 -0.31
CA PHE A 84 24.36 6.19 0.68
C PHE A 84 25.52 5.59 1.48
N VAL A 85 25.33 4.39 2.05
CA VAL A 85 26.37 3.71 2.85
C VAL A 85 27.59 3.33 2.02
N SER A 86 27.40 2.85 0.78
CA SER A 86 28.52 2.56 -0.11
C SER A 86 29.32 3.81 -0.46
N GLY A 87 28.64 4.94 -0.65
CA GLY A 87 29.29 6.23 -0.83
C GLY A 87 30.07 6.66 0.40
N LEU A 88 29.46 6.57 1.59
CA LEU A 88 30.13 6.88 2.86
C LEU A 88 31.38 6.02 3.09
N ARG A 89 31.32 4.71 2.77
CA ARG A 89 32.48 3.82 2.84
C ARG A 89 33.64 4.28 1.97
N ARG A 90 33.36 4.73 0.73
CA ARG A 90 34.39 5.25 -0.17
C ARG A 90 35.05 6.51 0.39
N GLU A 91 34.25 7.43 0.92
CA GLU A 91 34.75 8.68 1.53
C GLU A 91 35.61 8.41 2.77
N LEU A 92 35.30 7.36 3.52
CA LEU A 92 36.07 6.94 4.71
C LEU A 92 37.23 5.99 4.39
N ALA A 93 37.42 5.58 3.13
CA ALA A 93 38.32 4.48 2.74
C ALA A 93 38.14 3.23 3.62
N CYS A 94 36.89 2.93 4.01
CA CYS A 94 36.58 1.85 4.93
C CYS A 94 36.52 0.50 4.20
N ASN A 95 37.52 -0.34 4.45
CA ASN A 95 37.64 -1.70 3.87
C ASN A 95 37.02 -2.80 4.75
N SER A 96 36.35 -2.42 5.85
CA SER A 96 35.74 -3.40 6.76
C SER A 96 34.32 -3.78 6.37
N ASP A 97 33.90 -4.99 6.73
CA ASP A 97 32.52 -5.45 6.53
C ASP A 97 31.50 -4.73 7.42
N ARG A 98 31.96 -4.02 8.46
CA ARG A 98 31.14 -3.19 9.34
C ARG A 98 30.49 -2.05 8.56
N THR A 99 29.27 -1.67 8.95
CA THR A 99 28.64 -0.43 8.47
C THR A 99 29.31 0.76 9.16
N PRO A 100 29.89 1.72 8.41
CA PRO A 100 30.50 2.90 9.03
C PRO A 100 29.46 3.77 9.74
N ASP A 101 29.88 4.42 10.82
CA ASP A 101 29.10 5.43 11.53
C ASP A 101 29.37 6.82 10.95
N LEU A 102 28.37 7.71 10.99
CA LEU A 102 28.55 9.10 10.52
C LEU A 102 29.57 9.87 11.35
N SER A 103 29.73 9.53 12.63
CA SER A 103 30.73 10.15 13.51
C SER A 103 32.17 9.84 13.11
N GLU A 104 32.41 8.77 12.34
CA GLU A 104 33.72 8.48 11.74
C GLU A 104 34.10 9.50 10.66
N LEU A 105 33.11 10.08 9.97
CA LEU A 105 33.36 11.16 9.03
C LEU A 105 33.69 12.46 9.76
N HIS A 106 32.93 12.75 10.82
CA HIS A 106 33.22 13.87 11.72
C HIS A 106 32.45 13.73 13.04
N PRO A 107 33.06 13.99 14.22
CA PRO A 107 32.41 13.80 15.52
C PRO A 107 31.08 14.54 15.69
N SER A 108 30.92 15.73 15.08
CA SER A 108 29.65 16.49 15.09
C SER A 108 28.45 15.71 14.54
N LEU A 109 28.68 14.69 13.71
CA LEU A 109 27.62 13.91 13.07
C LEU A 109 27.09 12.77 13.96
N ALA A 110 27.71 12.55 15.14
CA ALA A 110 27.09 11.78 16.20
C ALA A 110 25.73 12.40 16.62
N ASN A 111 25.60 13.72 16.49
CA ASN A 111 24.30 14.38 16.54
C ASN A 111 23.56 14.23 15.20
N LEU A 112 22.65 13.26 15.14
CA LEU A 112 21.84 12.98 13.96
C LEU A 112 20.95 14.15 13.51
N ASP A 113 20.70 15.15 14.36
CA ASP A 113 19.97 16.37 13.97
C ASP A 113 20.72 17.18 12.92
N HIS A 114 22.05 17.06 12.85
CA HIS A 114 22.84 17.70 11.80
C HIS A 114 22.52 17.11 10.43
N LEU A 115 22.50 15.78 10.34
CA LEU A 115 22.10 15.09 9.13
C LEU A 115 20.62 15.34 8.83
N HIS A 116 19.76 15.34 9.85
CA HIS A 116 18.33 15.61 9.67
C HIS A 116 18.06 17.00 9.08
N ARG A 117 18.73 18.05 9.58
CA ARG A 117 18.66 19.39 9.00
C ARG A 117 19.12 19.42 7.55
N LEU A 118 20.23 18.75 7.23
CA LEU A 118 20.73 18.66 5.86
C LEU A 118 19.76 17.93 4.93
N ILE A 119 19.20 16.80 5.38
CA ILE A 119 18.15 16.07 4.66
C ILE A 119 16.99 17.00 4.33
N ASN A 120 16.51 17.77 5.31
CA ASN A 120 15.38 18.68 5.11
C ASN A 120 15.70 19.79 4.11
N ILE A 121 16.89 20.39 4.18
CA ILE A 121 17.33 21.42 3.21
C ILE A 121 17.35 20.83 1.79
N ILE A 122 17.96 19.66 1.59
CA ILE A 122 18.10 19.05 0.26
C ILE A 122 16.74 18.54 -0.24
N ARG A 123 15.91 17.98 0.65
CA ARG A 123 14.55 17.55 0.33
C ARG A 123 13.71 18.73 -0.14
N LEU A 124 13.73 19.86 0.57
CA LEU A 124 12.99 21.07 0.18
C LEU A 124 13.46 21.59 -1.18
N ARG A 125 14.76 21.55 -1.47
CA ARG A 125 15.28 21.92 -2.80
C ARG A 125 14.85 20.95 -3.90
N LYS A 126 14.81 19.64 -3.60
CA LYS A 126 14.45 18.60 -4.58
C LYS A 126 12.94 18.51 -4.80
N PHE A 127 12.16 18.76 -3.76
CA PHE A 127 10.70 18.69 -3.73
C PHE A 127 10.17 20.01 -3.15
N PRO A 128 10.26 21.13 -3.89
CA PRO A 128 9.89 22.46 -3.39
C PRO A 128 8.41 22.56 -3.00
N ASN A 129 7.55 21.75 -3.61
CA ASN A 129 6.13 21.69 -3.24
C ASN A 129 5.82 20.55 -2.24
N GLY A 130 6.83 19.89 -1.67
CA GLY A 130 6.67 18.80 -0.72
C GLY A 130 6.46 17.41 -1.35
N THR A 131 6.22 16.42 -0.49
CA THR A 131 6.12 14.98 -0.85
C THR A 131 4.73 14.37 -0.60
N GLY A 132 3.75 15.23 -0.27
CA GLY A 132 2.35 14.89 -0.06
C GLY A 132 1.47 15.25 -1.27
N PHE A 133 0.15 15.05 -1.12
CA PHE A 133 -0.84 15.20 -2.20
C PHE A 133 -0.95 16.62 -2.76
N ASP A 134 -1.00 17.63 -1.88
CA ASP A 134 -1.18 19.04 -2.25
C ASP A 134 0.09 19.67 -2.83
N GLY A 135 1.21 18.93 -2.83
CA GLY A 135 2.39 19.37 -3.52
C GLY A 135 2.13 19.38 -5.02
N LYS A 136 2.07 20.56 -5.65
CA LYS A 136 1.94 20.69 -7.12
C LYS A 136 3.01 19.90 -7.89
N SER A 137 4.12 19.52 -7.24
CA SER A 137 5.12 18.59 -7.77
C SER A 137 4.75 17.11 -7.70
N PHE A 138 3.79 16.65 -6.89
CA PHE A 138 3.46 15.22 -6.76
C PHE A 138 2.86 14.66 -8.06
N THR A 139 1.77 15.26 -8.55
CA THR A 139 1.15 14.90 -9.84
C THR A 139 2.08 15.19 -11.00
N GLN A 140 2.73 16.36 -11.02
CA GLN A 140 3.60 16.73 -12.13
C GLN A 140 4.91 15.92 -12.17
N PHE A 141 5.51 15.55 -11.03
CA PHE A 141 6.70 14.67 -10.99
C PHE A 141 6.37 13.22 -11.38
N LEU A 142 5.26 12.67 -10.88
CA LEU A 142 4.81 11.32 -11.23
C LEU A 142 4.37 11.22 -12.69
N MET A 143 3.67 12.24 -13.19
CA MET A 143 3.35 12.36 -14.60
C MET A 143 4.63 12.55 -15.41
N LEU A 144 5.48 13.55 -15.17
CA LEU A 144 6.70 13.83 -15.96
C LEU A 144 7.73 12.69 -15.99
N ARG A 145 7.86 11.86 -14.93
CA ARG A 145 8.73 10.68 -14.96
C ARG A 145 8.19 9.58 -15.89
N SER A 146 6.90 9.63 -16.19
CA SER A 146 6.25 8.82 -17.24
C SER A 146 6.42 9.44 -18.65
N HIS A 147 7.10 10.58 -18.81
CA HIS A 147 7.26 11.33 -20.08
C HIS A 147 8.69 11.32 -20.64
N SER A 148 9.49 10.27 -20.42
CA SER A 148 10.73 10.18 -21.22
C SER A 148 10.46 10.00 -22.72
N HIS A 149 9.25 9.59 -23.11
CA HIS A 149 8.67 9.85 -24.43
C HIS A 149 7.15 9.96 -24.27
N ASN A 150 6.45 10.47 -25.28
CA ASN A 150 4.99 10.64 -25.38
C ASN A 150 4.20 9.31 -25.34
N ASP A 151 4.71 8.31 -24.64
CA ASP A 151 4.26 6.94 -24.66
C ASP A 151 3.29 6.70 -23.49
N GLN A 152 2.01 6.96 -23.77
CA GLN A 152 0.90 6.67 -22.87
C GLN A 152 0.91 5.21 -22.38
N SER A 153 1.60 4.29 -23.09
CA SER A 153 1.73 2.88 -22.71
C SER A 153 2.57 2.62 -21.43
N ARG A 154 3.33 3.62 -20.96
CA ARG A 154 4.23 3.49 -19.79
C ARG A 154 3.76 4.26 -18.55
N ARG A 155 2.61 4.93 -18.61
CA ARG A 155 2.10 5.73 -17.50
C ARG A 155 1.65 4.82 -16.36
N TYR A 156 2.34 4.88 -15.22
CA TYR A 156 1.98 4.10 -14.04
C TYR A 156 0.92 4.80 -13.17
N VAL A 157 1.09 6.09 -12.86
CA VAL A 157 0.08 6.88 -12.14
C VAL A 157 -0.96 7.39 -13.13
N ARG A 158 -2.18 6.89 -13.01
CA ARG A 158 -3.26 7.07 -13.99
C ARG A 158 -4.17 8.25 -13.66
N CYS A 159 -4.41 8.47 -12.38
CA CYS A 159 -5.06 9.69 -11.92
C CYS A 159 -4.65 10.01 -10.47
N ALA A 160 -4.86 11.27 -10.10
CA ALA A 160 -4.72 11.78 -8.75
C ALA A 160 -5.74 12.91 -8.60
N GLU A 161 -6.84 12.63 -7.92
CA GLU A 161 -8.07 13.44 -7.97
C GLU A 161 -8.61 13.70 -6.57
N THR A 162 -9.32 14.82 -6.42
CA THR A 162 -10.12 15.14 -5.24
C THR A 162 -11.59 15.19 -5.64
N HIS A 163 -12.43 14.47 -4.91
CA HIS A 163 -13.87 14.37 -5.11
C HIS A 163 -14.60 14.85 -3.85
N LYS A 164 -15.81 15.38 -4.01
CA LYS A 164 -16.71 15.67 -2.88
C LYS A 164 -17.59 14.45 -2.64
N LEU A 165 -17.56 13.93 -1.41
CA LEU A 165 -18.47 12.85 -0.99
C LEU A 165 -19.85 13.41 -0.65
N ALA A 166 -20.87 12.54 -0.56
CA ALA A 166 -22.21 12.94 -0.16
C ALA A 166 -22.25 13.52 1.27
N SER A 167 -21.30 13.11 2.13
CA SER A 167 -21.09 13.69 3.46
C SER A 167 -20.52 15.12 3.45
N GLY A 168 -20.18 15.68 2.28
CA GLY A 168 -19.54 16.98 2.12
C GLY A 168 -18.01 16.98 2.33
N SER A 169 -17.45 15.88 2.84
CA SER A 169 -16.00 15.73 3.04
C SER A 169 -15.24 15.48 1.74
N ASP A 170 -14.00 15.94 1.68
CA ASP A 170 -13.09 15.67 0.56
C ASP A 170 -12.61 14.22 0.58
N PHE A 171 -12.68 13.59 -0.59
CA PHE A 171 -12.10 12.29 -0.87
C PHE A 171 -10.97 12.45 -1.88
N ARG A 172 -9.77 12.04 -1.49
CA ARG A 172 -8.60 12.07 -2.37
C ARG A 172 -8.28 10.65 -2.77
N LEU A 173 -8.02 10.46 -4.06
CA LEU A 173 -7.67 9.16 -4.63
C LEU A 173 -6.51 9.29 -5.60
N ILE A 174 -5.65 8.27 -5.64
CA ILE A 174 -4.61 8.09 -6.63
C ILE A 174 -4.72 6.68 -7.17
N ILE A 175 -4.82 6.51 -8.48
CA ILE A 175 -4.85 5.20 -9.12
C ILE A 175 -3.51 4.96 -9.83
N CYS A 176 -2.92 3.81 -9.52
CA CYS A 176 -1.65 3.34 -10.03
C CYS A 176 -1.85 1.99 -10.74
N MET A 177 -1.65 1.97 -12.05
CA MET A 177 -1.85 0.80 -12.89
C MET A 177 -1.18 1.01 -14.25
N SER A 178 -0.29 0.12 -14.66
CA SER A 178 0.25 0.17 -16.02
C SER A 178 -0.80 -0.32 -17.03
N PRO A 179 -0.76 0.14 -18.30
CA PRO A 179 -1.63 -0.36 -19.37
C PRO A 179 -1.54 -1.88 -19.60
N ALA A 180 -0.40 -2.50 -19.30
CA ALA A 180 -0.28 -3.95 -19.34
C ALA A 180 -1.09 -4.64 -18.23
N MET A 181 -1.10 -4.05 -17.03
CA MET A 181 -1.86 -4.59 -15.90
C MET A 181 -3.36 -4.31 -16.02
N SER A 182 -3.79 -3.21 -16.63
CA SER A 182 -5.21 -2.97 -16.93
C SER A 182 -5.77 -4.00 -17.90
N ARG A 183 -5.02 -4.35 -18.96
CA ARG A 183 -5.38 -5.48 -19.83
C ARG A 183 -5.53 -6.79 -19.07
N ARG A 184 -4.62 -7.08 -18.14
CA ARG A 184 -4.71 -8.28 -17.29
C ARG A 184 -5.91 -8.25 -16.35
N LEU A 185 -6.24 -7.09 -15.78
CA LEU A 185 -7.47 -6.91 -15.01
C LEU A 185 -8.70 -7.29 -15.83
N MET A 186 -8.82 -6.77 -17.05
CA MET A 186 -9.98 -7.01 -17.92
C MET A 186 -10.07 -8.45 -18.45
N LEU A 187 -8.95 -9.18 -18.49
CA LEU A 187 -8.91 -10.60 -18.84
C LEU A 187 -9.12 -11.53 -17.63
N ALA A 188 -9.11 -11.01 -16.41
CA ALA A 188 -9.27 -11.83 -15.22
C ALA A 188 -10.73 -12.29 -15.05
N THR A 189 -10.91 -13.58 -14.79
CA THR A 189 -12.24 -14.15 -14.54
C THR A 189 -12.69 -13.94 -13.09
N ARG A 190 -11.74 -14.01 -12.14
CA ARG A 190 -12.01 -13.95 -10.70
C ARG A 190 -10.97 -13.07 -10.05
N ILE A 191 -11.44 -12.06 -9.33
CA ILE A 191 -10.58 -11.07 -8.68
C ILE A 191 -10.77 -11.11 -7.17
N SER A 192 -9.76 -10.64 -6.46
CA SER A 192 -9.82 -10.36 -5.04
C SER A 192 -9.42 -8.91 -4.77
N ILE A 193 -10.07 -8.33 -3.78
CA ILE A 193 -9.83 -6.95 -3.35
C ILE A 193 -9.42 -6.92 -1.89
N ASP A 194 -8.49 -6.04 -1.56
CA ASP A 194 -7.99 -5.88 -0.20
C ASP A 194 -7.59 -4.42 0.08
N THR A 195 -7.50 -4.06 1.35
CA THR A 195 -7.01 -2.74 1.76
C THR A 195 -6.06 -2.81 2.96
N SER A 196 -4.89 -2.22 2.78
CA SER A 196 -3.84 -2.09 3.79
C SER A 196 -3.71 -0.65 4.27
N PHE A 197 -3.33 -0.48 5.54
CA PHE A 197 -3.21 0.83 6.20
C PHE A 197 -1.77 1.16 6.61
N LYS A 198 -0.81 0.30 6.26
CA LYS A 198 0.54 0.34 6.84
C LYS A 198 1.53 1.17 6.04
N ARG A 199 1.32 1.29 4.72
CA ARG A 199 2.34 1.81 3.82
C ARG A 199 2.49 3.32 3.88
N ILE A 200 1.39 4.07 3.82
CA ILE A 200 1.45 5.53 3.69
C ILE A 200 0.67 6.17 4.84
N HIS A 201 1.29 7.13 5.52
CA HIS A 201 0.66 7.80 6.65
C HIS A 201 -0.58 8.60 6.22
N GLY A 202 -1.74 8.31 6.82
CA GLY A 202 -3.01 8.99 6.53
C GLY A 202 -3.68 8.55 5.23
N TRP A 203 -3.17 7.50 4.59
CA TRP A 203 -3.73 6.93 3.36
C TRP A 203 -3.94 5.43 3.51
N GLN A 204 -4.92 4.92 2.79
CA GLN A 204 -5.24 3.51 2.67
C GLN A 204 -4.77 3.05 1.30
N GLU A 205 -4.29 1.84 1.23
CA GLU A 205 -3.81 1.23 0.01
C GLU A 205 -4.75 0.11 -0.41
N PHE A 206 -5.51 0.35 -1.46
CA PHE A 206 -6.43 -0.60 -2.07
C PHE A 206 -5.73 -1.36 -3.21
N GLU A 207 -5.98 -2.67 -3.31
CA GLU A 207 -5.44 -3.52 -4.37
C GLU A 207 -6.55 -4.35 -5.02
N ILE A 208 -6.47 -4.51 -6.34
CA ILE A 208 -7.18 -5.58 -7.08
C ILE A 208 -6.14 -6.60 -7.52
N GLU A 209 -6.33 -7.85 -7.11
CA GLU A 209 -5.48 -8.99 -7.45
C GLU A 209 -6.28 -10.02 -8.24
N ALA A 210 -5.59 -10.72 -9.13
CA ALA A 210 -6.13 -11.89 -9.81
C ALA A 210 -5.07 -12.99 -9.85
N TRP A 211 -5.53 -14.24 -9.84
CA TRP A 211 -4.66 -15.36 -10.11
C TRP A 211 -4.47 -15.51 -11.63
N ASP A 212 -3.22 -15.37 -12.07
CA ASP A 212 -2.83 -15.60 -13.45
C ASP A 212 -2.51 -17.09 -13.65
N ASN A 213 -3.37 -17.80 -14.38
CA ASN A 213 -3.20 -19.23 -14.68
C ASN A 213 -2.09 -19.49 -15.70
N HIS A 214 -1.77 -18.54 -16.57
CA HIS A 214 -0.67 -18.70 -17.53
C HIS A 214 0.68 -18.65 -16.82
N HIS A 215 0.81 -17.71 -15.89
CA HIS A 215 2.04 -17.45 -15.13
C HIS A 215 2.10 -18.15 -13.77
N MET A 216 1.03 -18.87 -13.41
CA MET A 216 0.89 -19.58 -12.16
C MET A 216 1.24 -18.74 -10.92
N ARG A 217 0.73 -17.51 -10.86
CA ARG A 217 1.00 -16.59 -9.75
C ARG A 217 -0.13 -15.58 -9.51
N SER A 218 -0.16 -15.03 -8.30
CA SER A 218 -0.99 -13.87 -7.97
C SER A 218 -0.41 -12.60 -8.57
N VAL A 219 -1.26 -11.78 -9.18
CA VAL A 219 -0.86 -10.52 -9.85
C VAL A 219 -1.75 -9.39 -9.37
N VAL A 220 -1.14 -8.39 -8.75
CA VAL A 220 -1.83 -7.12 -8.46
C VAL A 220 -1.96 -6.36 -9.76
N SER A 221 -3.18 -6.21 -10.24
CA SER A 221 -3.46 -5.52 -11.50
C SER A 221 -3.69 -4.02 -11.29
N THR A 222 -4.17 -3.64 -10.11
CA THR A 222 -4.42 -2.25 -9.76
C THR A 222 -4.04 -1.98 -8.32
N ARG A 223 -3.40 -0.83 -8.10
CA ARG A 223 -3.12 -0.28 -6.79
C ARG A 223 -3.71 1.11 -6.71
N ALA A 224 -4.36 1.44 -5.61
CA ALA A 224 -4.86 2.78 -5.38
C ALA A 224 -4.59 3.24 -3.96
N PHE A 225 -4.42 4.55 -3.81
CA PHE A 225 -4.32 5.18 -2.51
C PHE A 225 -5.54 6.04 -2.26
N THR A 226 -6.22 5.84 -1.14
CA THR A 226 -7.49 6.51 -0.79
C THR A 226 -7.46 7.11 0.61
N THR A 227 -8.24 8.17 0.85
CA THR A 227 -8.38 8.79 2.18
C THR A 227 -9.68 8.45 2.91
N SER A 228 -10.58 7.69 2.28
CA SER A 228 -11.88 7.34 2.84
C SER A 228 -12.25 5.89 2.53
N GLN A 229 -12.95 5.26 3.48
CA GLN A 229 -13.51 3.91 3.32
C GLN A 229 -15.03 3.89 3.09
N SER A 230 -15.67 5.04 2.86
CA SER A 230 -17.11 5.08 2.64
C SER A 230 -17.52 4.32 1.37
N ALA A 231 -18.81 3.96 1.28
CA ALA A 231 -19.35 3.34 0.07
C ALA A 231 -19.23 4.27 -1.15
N ASP A 232 -19.51 5.56 -0.97
CA ASP A 232 -19.35 6.57 -2.03
C ASP A 232 -17.91 6.68 -2.54
N ALA A 233 -16.94 6.64 -1.62
CA ALA A 233 -15.52 6.69 -1.98
C ALA A 233 -15.12 5.45 -2.80
N HIS A 234 -15.58 4.26 -2.39
CA HIS A 234 -15.34 3.03 -3.14
C HIS A 234 -16.09 3.00 -4.47
N PHE A 235 -17.30 3.53 -4.56
CA PHE A 235 -18.03 3.67 -5.82
C PHE A 235 -17.23 4.52 -6.82
N ILE A 236 -16.75 5.69 -6.40
CA ILE A 236 -15.88 6.54 -7.22
C ILE A 236 -14.60 5.80 -7.60
N LEU A 237 -13.97 5.11 -6.64
CA LEU A 237 -12.76 4.33 -6.87
C LEU A 237 -12.94 3.26 -7.95
N PHE A 238 -13.95 2.39 -7.82
CA PHE A 238 -14.23 1.34 -8.79
C PHE A 238 -14.53 1.92 -10.16
N ARG A 239 -15.37 2.96 -10.21
CA ARG A 239 -15.69 3.66 -11.46
C ARG A 239 -14.44 4.17 -12.16
N ARG A 240 -13.58 4.91 -11.46
CA ARG A 240 -12.34 5.44 -12.06
C ARG A 240 -11.37 4.33 -12.48
N ILE A 241 -11.23 3.26 -11.68
CA ILE A 241 -10.37 2.12 -12.04
C ILE A 241 -10.82 1.49 -13.36
N PHE A 242 -12.12 1.20 -13.49
CA PHE A 242 -12.63 0.54 -14.68
C PHE A 242 -12.72 1.48 -15.88
N GLU A 243 -13.04 2.77 -15.73
CA GLU A 243 -12.94 3.76 -16.81
C GLU A 243 -11.51 3.78 -17.40
N ILE A 244 -10.47 3.78 -16.54
CA ILE A 244 -9.08 3.71 -16.99
C ILE A 244 -8.78 2.39 -17.74
N ALA A 245 -9.32 1.26 -17.25
CA ALA A 245 -9.10 -0.04 -17.87
C ALA A 245 -9.83 -0.16 -19.22
N GLU A 246 -11.03 0.41 -19.34
CA GLU A 246 -11.79 0.51 -20.59
C GLU A 246 -11.06 1.39 -21.60
N GLU A 247 -10.53 2.55 -21.18
CA GLU A 247 -9.70 3.42 -22.04
C GLU A 247 -8.47 2.67 -22.61
N ASP A 248 -7.83 1.81 -21.82
CA ASP A 248 -6.65 1.05 -22.24
C ASP A 248 -6.95 -0.14 -23.16
N THR A 249 -8.15 -0.71 -23.05
CA THR A 249 -8.49 -2.00 -23.66
C THR A 249 -9.52 -1.88 -24.77
N GLY A 250 -10.33 -0.83 -24.76
CA GLY A 250 -11.54 -0.72 -25.58
C GLY A 250 -12.65 -1.71 -25.18
N VAL A 251 -12.50 -2.42 -24.05
CA VAL A 251 -13.46 -3.44 -23.59
C VAL A 251 -14.19 -2.91 -22.38
N THR A 252 -15.52 -2.84 -22.47
CA THR A 252 -16.39 -2.44 -21.35
C THR A 252 -16.34 -3.45 -20.21
N VAL A 253 -16.27 -2.98 -18.96
CA VAL A 253 -16.35 -3.87 -17.80
C VAL A 253 -17.75 -4.47 -17.69
N THR A 254 -17.80 -5.76 -17.39
CA THR A 254 -19.04 -6.45 -17.12
C THR A 254 -18.83 -7.57 -16.11
N PHE A 255 -19.92 -8.04 -15.53
CA PHE A 255 -19.94 -9.13 -14.57
C PHE A 255 -20.80 -10.26 -15.13
N HIS A 256 -20.42 -11.50 -14.83
CA HIS A 256 -20.98 -12.66 -15.50
C HIS A 256 -22.50 -12.82 -15.29
N HIS A 257 -23.05 -12.34 -14.17
CA HIS A 257 -24.50 -12.34 -13.95
C HIS A 257 -25.28 -11.41 -14.88
N MET A 258 -24.61 -10.45 -15.52
CA MET A 258 -25.23 -9.49 -16.44
C MET A 258 -25.45 -10.11 -17.81
N ASN A 259 -24.45 -10.82 -18.36
CA ASN A 259 -24.47 -11.30 -19.75
C ASN A 259 -23.60 -12.54 -20.01
N HIS A 260 -23.21 -13.30 -18.99
CA HIS A 260 -22.27 -14.43 -19.06
C HIS A 260 -20.85 -14.07 -19.53
N MET A 261 -20.45 -12.80 -19.42
CA MET A 261 -19.11 -12.33 -19.73
C MET A 261 -18.48 -11.62 -18.53
N GLY A 262 -17.16 -11.43 -18.57
CA GLY A 262 -16.43 -10.64 -17.57
C GLY A 262 -16.25 -11.36 -16.24
N PHE A 263 -16.30 -10.60 -15.14
CA PHE A 263 -15.96 -11.12 -13.81
C PHE A 263 -17.02 -12.06 -13.28
N GLU A 264 -16.64 -13.30 -12.97
CA GLU A 264 -17.51 -14.28 -12.33
C GLU A 264 -17.66 -14.05 -10.83
N SER A 265 -16.60 -13.56 -10.17
CA SER A 265 -16.58 -13.41 -8.72
C SER A 265 -15.57 -12.38 -8.22
N VAL A 266 -15.92 -11.73 -7.11
CA VAL A 266 -15.05 -10.84 -6.33
C VAL A 266 -14.94 -11.34 -4.90
N VAL A 267 -13.70 -11.57 -4.43
CA VAL A 267 -13.42 -12.04 -3.05
C VAL A 267 -12.84 -10.91 -2.22
N ALA A 268 -13.34 -10.69 -1.01
CA ALA A 268 -12.88 -9.60 -0.14
C ALA A 268 -12.88 -9.97 1.36
N ASP A 269 -12.28 -9.12 2.20
CA ASP A 269 -12.26 -9.28 3.66
C ASP A 269 -13.63 -8.99 4.35
N GLY A 270 -14.54 -8.35 3.62
CA GLY A 270 -15.89 -8.01 4.06
C GLY A 270 -16.06 -6.61 4.63
N HIS A 271 -15.16 -5.68 4.31
CA HIS A 271 -15.36 -4.28 4.65
C HIS A 271 -16.65 -3.73 4.02
N LYS A 272 -17.54 -3.16 4.86
CA LYS A 272 -18.88 -2.71 4.45
C LYS A 272 -18.86 -1.71 3.30
N GLY A 273 -17.98 -0.70 3.38
CA GLY A 273 -17.88 0.33 2.35
C GLY A 273 -17.34 -0.19 1.01
N GLN A 274 -16.45 -1.20 1.04
CA GLN A 274 -15.93 -1.82 -0.18
C GLN A 274 -17.03 -2.58 -0.91
N GLY A 275 -17.71 -3.49 -0.19
CA GLY A 275 -18.79 -4.29 -0.76
C GLY A 275 -19.92 -3.40 -1.28
N LEU A 276 -20.42 -2.46 -0.46
CA LEU A 276 -21.51 -1.58 -0.90
C LEU A 276 -21.10 -0.67 -2.07
N GLY A 277 -19.88 -0.12 -2.06
CA GLY A 277 -19.39 0.68 -3.19
C GLY A 277 -19.27 -0.11 -4.49
N LEU A 278 -18.90 -1.38 -4.43
CA LEU A 278 -18.89 -2.30 -5.59
C LEU A 278 -20.31 -2.60 -6.08
N GLY A 279 -21.26 -2.83 -5.17
CA GLY A 279 -22.68 -3.00 -5.51
C GLY A 279 -23.26 -1.74 -6.19
N MET A 280 -22.95 -0.55 -5.67
CA MET A 280 -23.32 0.72 -6.29
C MET A 280 -22.71 0.90 -7.69
N PHE A 281 -21.49 0.40 -7.89
CA PHE A 281 -20.87 0.38 -9.21
C PHE A 281 -21.59 -0.54 -10.18
N CYS A 282 -22.07 -1.72 -9.74
CA CYS A 282 -22.90 -2.59 -10.56
C CYS A 282 -24.23 -1.93 -10.95
N VAL A 283 -24.89 -1.25 -10.01
CA VAL A 283 -26.09 -0.46 -10.31
C VAL A 283 -25.80 0.59 -11.38
N TYR A 284 -24.65 1.27 -11.30
CA TYR A 284 -24.21 2.24 -12.30
C TYR A 284 -24.06 1.62 -13.70
N LEU A 285 -23.43 0.45 -13.80
CA LEU A 285 -23.27 -0.27 -15.08
C LEU A 285 -24.61 -0.74 -15.66
N CYS A 286 -25.59 -1.05 -14.82
CA CYS A 286 -26.89 -1.58 -15.23
C CYS A 286 -27.98 -0.50 -15.44
N ARG A 287 -27.65 0.79 -15.35
CA ARG A 287 -28.65 1.87 -15.52
C ARG A 287 -29.29 1.80 -16.90
N GLY A 288 -30.62 1.70 -16.92
CA GLY A 288 -31.39 1.58 -18.16
C GLY A 288 -31.27 0.24 -18.87
N ASN A 289 -30.56 -0.74 -18.29
CA ASN A 289 -30.47 -2.10 -18.83
C ASN A 289 -31.67 -2.95 -18.35
N HIS A 290 -32.67 -3.07 -19.21
CA HIS A 290 -33.90 -3.83 -18.94
C HIS A 290 -33.76 -5.33 -19.19
N ALA A 291 -32.55 -5.83 -19.49
CA ALA A 291 -32.34 -7.27 -19.63
C ALA A 291 -32.51 -7.98 -18.27
N PRO A 292 -33.07 -9.21 -18.25
CA PRO A 292 -33.14 -10.00 -17.03
C PRO A 292 -31.74 -10.41 -16.55
N CYS A 293 -31.55 -10.44 -15.23
CA CYS A 293 -30.33 -11.00 -14.64
C CYS A 293 -30.21 -12.48 -15.01
N ARG A 294 -29.00 -12.92 -15.37
CA ARG A 294 -28.76 -14.32 -15.77
C ARG A 294 -28.87 -15.30 -14.60
N TYR A 295 -28.66 -14.83 -13.38
CA TYR A 295 -28.71 -15.65 -12.18
C TYR A 295 -30.04 -15.54 -11.44
N ASP A 296 -30.77 -14.45 -11.63
CA ASP A 296 -32.14 -14.30 -11.14
C ASP A 296 -33.03 -13.66 -12.22
N PRO A 297 -33.55 -14.46 -13.17
CA PRO A 297 -34.32 -13.96 -14.31
C PRO A 297 -35.61 -13.23 -13.96
N ARG A 298 -36.03 -13.25 -12.68
CA ARG A 298 -37.22 -12.54 -12.19
C ARG A 298 -36.98 -11.04 -12.03
N HIS A 299 -35.72 -10.61 -11.97
CA HIS A 299 -35.34 -9.22 -11.80
C HIS A 299 -34.61 -8.71 -13.05
N CYS A 300 -35.04 -7.54 -13.55
CA CYS A 300 -34.27 -6.80 -14.55
C CYS A 300 -33.02 -6.21 -13.90
N LEU A 301 -31.92 -6.15 -14.66
CA LEU A 301 -30.64 -5.64 -14.16
C LEU A 301 -30.73 -4.19 -13.66
N CYS A 302 -31.57 -3.36 -14.28
CA CYS A 302 -31.80 -1.97 -13.85
C CYS A 302 -32.58 -1.82 -12.53
N ASP A 303 -33.31 -2.86 -12.11
CA ASP A 303 -34.17 -2.83 -10.92
C ASP A 303 -33.49 -3.43 -9.69
N MET A 304 -32.34 -4.10 -9.88
CA MET A 304 -31.55 -4.69 -8.82
C MET A 304 -30.90 -3.62 -7.95
N ASP A 305 -30.94 -3.82 -6.63
CA ASP A 305 -30.22 -2.95 -5.70
C ASP A 305 -28.73 -3.34 -5.58
N PRO A 306 -27.89 -2.55 -4.90
CA PRO A 306 -26.48 -2.88 -4.70
C PRO A 306 -26.23 -4.26 -4.08
N TYR A 307 -27.09 -4.72 -3.16
CA TYR A 307 -26.94 -6.01 -2.49
C TYR A 307 -27.40 -7.16 -3.37
N ASP A 308 -28.42 -6.98 -4.21
CA ASP A 308 -28.84 -7.98 -5.20
C ASP A 308 -27.70 -8.30 -6.17
N HIS A 309 -26.98 -7.28 -6.64
CA HIS A 309 -25.78 -7.50 -7.46
C HIS A 309 -24.67 -8.23 -6.69
N LEU A 310 -24.45 -7.89 -5.42
CA LEU A 310 -23.43 -8.57 -4.61
C LEU A 310 -23.78 -10.04 -4.37
N GLN A 311 -25.05 -10.40 -4.22
CA GLN A 311 -25.48 -11.81 -4.10
C GLN A 311 -25.09 -12.66 -5.30
N CYS A 312 -24.90 -12.04 -6.47
CA CYS A 312 -24.56 -12.71 -7.71
C CYS A 312 -23.06 -12.95 -7.91
N MET A 313 -22.17 -12.27 -7.18
CA MET A 313 -20.73 -12.34 -7.50
C MET A 313 -19.77 -12.15 -6.31
N TYR A 314 -20.26 -11.69 -5.15
CA TYR A 314 -19.40 -11.36 -4.02
C TYR A 314 -19.22 -12.54 -3.07
N ARG A 315 -17.97 -12.81 -2.69
CA ARG A 315 -17.63 -13.80 -1.65
C ARG A 315 -16.77 -13.20 -0.56
N LEU A 316 -17.03 -13.62 0.68
CA LEU A 316 -16.19 -13.26 1.80
C LEU A 316 -15.02 -14.22 1.94
N CYS A 317 -13.85 -13.67 2.24
CA CYS A 317 -12.67 -14.42 2.62
C CYS A 317 -12.96 -15.21 3.90
N THR A 318 -12.98 -16.53 3.79
CA THR A 318 -13.34 -17.42 4.90
C THR A 318 -12.31 -17.32 6.03
N ILE A 319 -11.04 -17.04 5.71
CA ILE A 319 -9.99 -16.86 6.71
C ILE A 319 -10.23 -15.60 7.55
N HIS A 320 -10.59 -14.47 6.92
CA HIS A 320 -10.93 -13.24 7.65
C HIS A 320 -12.18 -13.43 8.50
N PHE A 321 -13.20 -14.10 7.96
CA PHE A 321 -14.40 -14.49 8.70
C PHE A 321 -14.07 -15.33 9.95
N GLN A 322 -13.31 -16.41 9.79
CA GLN A 322 -12.92 -17.31 10.88
C GLN A 322 -12.07 -16.59 11.93
N ARG A 323 -11.07 -15.79 11.51
CA ARG A 323 -10.27 -14.94 12.42
C ARG A 323 -11.13 -13.95 13.21
N ASN A 324 -12.19 -13.41 12.61
CA ASN A 324 -13.10 -12.50 13.30
C ASN A 324 -13.96 -13.22 14.34
N ILE A 325 -14.40 -14.45 14.09
CA ILE A 325 -15.11 -15.25 15.10
C ILE A 325 -14.16 -15.74 16.20
N LEU A 326 -12.91 -16.10 15.88
CA LEU A 326 -11.89 -16.50 16.87
C LEU A 326 -11.72 -15.48 18.00
N LYS A 327 -11.80 -14.18 17.69
CA LYS A 327 -11.76 -13.08 18.70
C LYS A 327 -12.90 -13.15 19.73
N LEU A 328 -13.97 -13.87 19.42
CA LEU A 328 -15.16 -14.03 20.27
C LEU A 328 -15.15 -15.32 21.07
N HIS A 329 -14.17 -16.21 20.87
CA HIS A 329 -14.10 -17.55 21.51
C HIS A 329 -14.26 -17.50 23.04
N SER A 330 -13.58 -16.57 23.71
CA SER A 330 -13.67 -16.40 25.17
C SER A 330 -14.98 -15.75 25.66
N SER A 331 -15.80 -15.25 24.73
CA SER A 331 -16.97 -14.42 25.02
C SER A 331 -18.31 -15.08 24.68
N VAL A 332 -18.29 -16.23 24.01
CA VAL A 332 -19.49 -16.98 23.63
C VAL A 332 -19.30 -18.45 23.98
N GLN A 333 -20.39 -19.14 24.31
CA GLN A 333 -20.33 -20.57 24.62
C GLN A 333 -19.94 -21.38 23.36
N PRO A 334 -19.31 -22.57 23.50
CA PRO A 334 -18.89 -23.40 22.38
C PRO A 334 -20.02 -23.72 21.37
N ARG A 335 -21.24 -23.95 21.85
CA ARG A 335 -22.41 -24.18 20.98
C ARG A 335 -22.71 -22.98 20.08
N VAL A 336 -22.66 -21.77 20.63
CA VAL A 336 -22.88 -20.52 19.89
C VAL A 336 -21.75 -20.28 18.91
N TYR A 337 -20.51 -20.50 19.36
CA TYR A 337 -19.31 -20.40 18.55
C TYR A 337 -19.41 -21.30 17.30
N ASN A 338 -19.73 -22.58 17.48
CA ASN A 338 -19.90 -23.53 16.38
C ASN A 338 -21.04 -23.13 15.43
N ALA A 339 -22.15 -22.62 15.96
CA ALA A 339 -23.25 -22.09 15.15
C ALA A 339 -22.83 -20.88 14.31
N MET A 340 -21.95 -20.01 14.83
CA MET A 340 -21.42 -18.88 14.04
C MET A 340 -20.51 -19.35 12.91
N PHE A 341 -19.63 -20.33 13.17
CA PHE A 341 -18.75 -20.89 12.12
C PHE A 341 -19.53 -21.60 11.03
N SER A 342 -20.61 -22.31 11.39
CA SER A 342 -21.39 -23.11 10.45
C SER A 342 -22.14 -22.26 9.42
N LEU A 343 -22.29 -20.95 9.64
CA LEU A 343 -22.85 -20.03 8.64
C LEU A 343 -21.96 -19.86 7.40
N SER A 344 -20.69 -20.28 7.43
CA SER A 344 -19.89 -20.40 6.21
C SER A 344 -19.97 -21.82 5.67
N SER A 345 -20.97 -22.09 4.83
CA SER A 345 -21.23 -23.42 4.28
C SER A 345 -21.64 -23.37 2.82
N PHE A 346 -21.25 -24.41 2.09
CA PHE A 346 -21.82 -24.72 0.78
C PHE A 346 -23.16 -25.48 0.92
N GLU A 347 -23.20 -26.44 1.84
CA GLU A 347 -24.39 -27.25 2.09
C GLU A 347 -25.44 -26.50 2.88
N ALA A 348 -26.71 -26.81 2.59
CA ALA A 348 -27.83 -26.23 3.30
C ALA A 348 -27.90 -26.71 4.76
N HIS A 349 -28.14 -25.77 5.67
CA HIS A 349 -28.51 -26.06 7.05
C HIS A 349 -29.85 -26.79 7.10
N PRO A 350 -29.97 -27.88 7.89
CA PRO A 350 -31.26 -28.52 8.13
C PRO A 350 -32.30 -27.55 8.72
N ASP A 351 -31.87 -26.67 9.65
CA ASP A 351 -32.68 -25.57 10.16
C ASP A 351 -31.79 -24.32 10.37
N LEU A 352 -31.81 -23.43 9.38
CA LEU A 352 -31.08 -22.16 9.44
C LEU A 352 -31.63 -21.27 10.56
N GLU A 353 -32.95 -21.20 10.75
CA GLU A 353 -33.56 -20.34 11.76
C GLU A 353 -33.25 -20.82 13.19
N GLN A 354 -33.15 -22.11 13.42
CA GLN A 354 -32.63 -22.64 14.68
C GLN A 354 -31.18 -22.20 14.91
N THR A 355 -30.33 -22.26 13.88
CA THR A 355 -28.93 -21.80 13.97
C THR A 355 -28.88 -20.31 14.31
N LEU A 356 -29.68 -19.48 13.64
CA LEU A 356 -29.79 -18.05 13.93
C LEU A 356 -30.32 -17.78 15.35
N ARG A 357 -31.32 -18.54 15.82
CA ARG A 357 -31.83 -18.45 17.20
C ARG A 357 -30.77 -18.78 18.24
N ILE A 358 -29.96 -19.81 18.00
CA ILE A 358 -28.83 -20.16 18.89
C ILE A 358 -27.86 -18.98 19.01
N ILE A 359 -27.52 -18.34 17.89
CA ILE A 359 -26.60 -17.19 17.89
C ILE A 359 -27.24 -15.98 18.60
N ARG A 360 -28.53 -15.70 18.35
CA ARG A 360 -29.28 -14.64 19.05
C ARG A 360 -29.34 -14.87 20.56
N ALA A 361 -29.39 -16.12 21.02
CA ALA A 361 -29.37 -16.44 22.44
C ALA A 361 -27.96 -16.40 23.07
N GLY A 362 -26.90 -16.24 22.26
CA GLY A 362 -25.51 -16.35 22.68
C GLY A 362 -24.91 -15.13 23.40
N GLY A 363 -25.75 -14.26 23.97
CA GLY A 363 -25.35 -13.05 24.68
C GLY A 363 -25.05 -11.85 23.77
N LYS A 364 -24.73 -10.70 24.38
CA LYS A 364 -24.64 -9.39 23.70
C LYS A 364 -23.66 -9.38 22.52
N LYS A 365 -22.50 -10.02 22.66
CA LYS A 365 -21.48 -10.06 21.60
C LYS A 365 -21.90 -10.91 20.40
N ALA A 366 -22.55 -12.07 20.64
CA ALA A 366 -23.07 -12.91 19.56
C ALA A 366 -24.24 -12.23 18.84
N GLN A 367 -25.15 -11.59 19.59
CA GLN A 367 -26.25 -10.80 19.03
C GLN A 367 -25.74 -9.64 18.17
N ALA A 368 -24.79 -8.85 18.68
CA ALA A 368 -24.22 -7.74 17.93
C ALA A 368 -23.50 -8.20 16.67
N TRP A 369 -22.76 -9.30 16.74
CA TRP A 369 -22.11 -9.90 15.59
C TRP A 369 -23.15 -10.34 14.54
N LEU A 370 -24.21 -11.03 14.95
CA LEU A 370 -25.23 -11.50 14.01
C LEU A 370 -25.99 -10.34 13.38
N LYS A 371 -26.35 -9.33 14.20
CA LYS A 371 -26.99 -8.11 13.75
C LYS A 371 -26.14 -7.40 12.69
N ASP A 372 -24.83 -7.31 12.91
CA ASP A 372 -23.90 -6.78 11.89
C ASP A 372 -23.93 -7.62 10.60
N LYS A 373 -23.96 -8.96 10.66
CA LYS A 373 -23.98 -9.81 9.46
C LYS A 373 -25.29 -9.84 8.69
N ILE A 374 -26.41 -9.52 9.34
CA ILE A 374 -27.74 -9.50 8.70
C ILE A 374 -28.11 -8.07 8.28
N GLU A 375 -27.96 -7.10 9.16
CA GLU A 375 -28.46 -5.73 8.96
C GLU A 375 -27.35 -4.75 8.58
N GLY A 376 -26.18 -4.87 9.24
CA GLY A 376 -25.05 -3.96 9.04
C GLY A 376 -24.39 -4.15 7.69
N THR A 377 -24.10 -5.40 7.36
CA THR A 377 -23.36 -5.86 6.19
C THR A 377 -24.26 -6.84 5.43
N LYS A 378 -25.34 -6.34 4.82
CA LYS A 378 -26.44 -7.17 4.27
C LYS A 378 -26.00 -8.21 3.23
N PHE A 379 -24.86 -8.00 2.58
CA PHE A 379 -24.28 -8.98 1.65
C PHE A 379 -23.54 -10.14 2.35
N ALA A 380 -23.26 -10.07 3.65
CA ALA A 380 -22.32 -10.98 4.31
C ALA A 380 -22.83 -12.43 4.34
N LEU A 381 -24.09 -12.65 4.70
CA LEU A 381 -24.64 -14.01 4.75
C LEU A 381 -24.69 -14.66 3.35
N PRO A 382 -25.26 -14.02 2.31
CA PRO A 382 -25.18 -14.53 0.93
C PRO A 382 -23.74 -14.78 0.44
N ALA A 383 -22.79 -13.95 0.85
CA ALA A 383 -21.38 -14.07 0.45
C ALA A 383 -20.61 -15.17 1.21
N LEU A 384 -21.17 -15.73 2.29
CA LEU A 384 -20.59 -16.81 3.10
C LEU A 384 -21.31 -18.16 2.93
N TYR A 385 -22.62 -18.10 2.67
CA TYR A 385 -23.53 -19.23 2.69
C TYR A 385 -24.18 -19.41 1.31
N PHE A 386 -23.77 -20.47 0.60
CA PHE A 386 -24.17 -20.70 -0.79
C PHE A 386 -25.69 -20.74 -1.01
N PRO A 387 -26.52 -21.38 -0.16
CA PRO A 387 -27.97 -21.41 -0.37
C PRO A 387 -28.69 -20.05 -0.26
N LYS A 388 -27.98 -19.01 0.17
CA LYS A 388 -28.47 -17.62 0.13
C LYS A 388 -27.80 -16.78 -0.96
N SER A 389 -26.84 -17.34 -1.68
CA SER A 389 -26.19 -16.72 -2.83
C SER A 389 -27.00 -16.96 -4.11
N LEU A 390 -26.90 -16.04 -5.06
CA LEU A 390 -27.39 -16.23 -6.42
C LEU A 390 -26.28 -16.73 -7.37
N MET A 391 -25.05 -16.88 -6.88
CA MET A 391 -23.95 -17.44 -7.68
C MET A 391 -24.26 -18.88 -8.10
N PRO A 392 -24.00 -19.27 -9.36
CA PRO A 392 -24.03 -20.67 -9.78
C PRO A 392 -23.07 -21.53 -8.95
N ALA A 393 -23.44 -22.80 -8.73
CA ALA A 393 -22.70 -23.71 -7.86
C ALA A 393 -21.26 -23.94 -8.32
N GLU A 394 -21.06 -24.07 -9.63
CA GLU A 394 -19.78 -24.24 -10.28
C GLU A 394 -18.87 -23.02 -10.10
N ILE A 395 -19.43 -21.81 -10.23
CA ILE A 395 -18.68 -20.56 -10.01
C ILE A 395 -18.34 -20.41 -8.53
N TRP A 396 -19.30 -20.68 -7.62
CA TRP A 396 -19.05 -20.63 -6.18
C TRP A 396 -17.92 -21.59 -5.75
N LYS A 397 -17.93 -22.82 -6.27
CA LYS A 397 -16.89 -23.83 -5.98
C LYS A 397 -15.54 -23.47 -6.59
N ALA A 398 -15.52 -22.88 -7.79
CA ALA A 398 -14.30 -22.45 -8.46
C ALA A 398 -13.72 -21.14 -7.87
N CYS A 399 -14.54 -20.34 -7.20
CA CYS A 399 -14.14 -19.09 -6.59
C CYS A 399 -13.16 -19.31 -5.42
N PRO A 400 -12.05 -18.54 -5.35
CA PRO A 400 -11.13 -18.61 -4.22
C PRO A 400 -11.84 -18.37 -2.88
N ARG A 401 -11.52 -19.19 -1.87
CA ARG A 401 -12.05 -19.03 -0.51
C ARG A 401 -11.30 -17.98 0.31
N THR A 402 -10.16 -17.52 -0.17
CA THR A 402 -9.21 -16.72 0.60
C THR A 402 -8.57 -15.62 -0.24
N THR A 403 -8.28 -14.47 0.37
CA THR A 403 -7.47 -13.38 -0.21
C THR A 403 -5.97 -13.56 0.07
N ASN A 404 -5.49 -14.82 0.11
CA ASN A 404 -4.10 -15.14 0.45
C ASN A 404 -3.08 -14.51 -0.52
N GLY A 405 -3.48 -14.26 -1.78
CA GLY A 405 -2.67 -13.56 -2.77
C GLY A 405 -2.43 -12.11 -2.36
N ASN A 406 -3.50 -11.34 -2.14
CA ASN A 406 -3.42 -9.99 -1.56
C ASN A 406 -2.63 -9.95 -0.24
N GLU A 407 -2.91 -10.84 0.71
CA GLU A 407 -2.18 -10.86 2.00
C GLU A 407 -0.67 -11.08 1.83
N GLN A 408 -0.26 -11.86 0.83
CA GLN A 408 1.15 -12.07 0.50
C GLN A 408 1.75 -10.86 -0.21
N ALA A 409 1.02 -10.27 -1.17
CA ALA A 409 1.44 -9.06 -1.88
C ALA A 409 1.68 -7.91 -0.89
N HIS A 410 0.71 -7.64 -0.01
CA HIS A 410 0.86 -6.65 1.05
C HIS A 410 2.04 -6.95 1.99
N ARG A 411 2.23 -8.19 2.43
CA ARG A 411 3.38 -8.55 3.28
C ARG A 411 4.71 -8.35 2.57
N SER A 412 4.79 -8.69 1.29
CA SER A 412 5.98 -8.54 0.47
C SER A 412 6.34 -7.07 0.31
N ILE A 413 5.38 -6.26 -0.14
CA ILE A 413 5.61 -4.84 -0.43
C ILE A 413 5.83 -4.00 0.83
N ASN A 414 5.31 -4.42 1.99
CA ASN A 414 5.62 -3.79 3.28
C ASN A 414 7.10 -3.91 3.66
N ARG A 415 7.85 -4.88 3.09
CA ARG A 415 9.31 -4.98 3.28
C ARG A 415 10.06 -3.86 2.57
N ASP A 416 9.46 -3.27 1.52
CA ASP A 416 10.00 -2.09 0.85
C ASP A 416 9.78 -0.82 1.69
N GLY A 417 8.96 -0.88 2.75
CA GLY A 417 8.82 0.16 3.76
C GLY A 417 7.38 0.39 4.20
N THR A 418 7.22 0.84 5.45
CA THR A 418 5.95 1.26 6.06
C THR A 418 6.07 2.68 6.59
N ASN A 419 4.94 3.34 6.83
CA ASN A 419 4.87 4.73 7.28
C ASN A 419 5.71 5.67 6.38
N LEU A 420 5.41 5.65 5.10
CA LEU A 420 6.08 6.41 4.04
C LEU A 420 5.33 7.71 3.76
N THR A 421 6.03 8.65 3.13
CA THR A 421 5.38 9.78 2.45
C THR A 421 4.57 9.27 1.26
N LEU A 422 3.64 10.08 0.77
CA LEU A 422 2.81 9.70 -0.38
C LEU A 422 3.68 9.42 -1.62
N LEU A 423 4.62 10.32 -1.93
CA LEU A 423 5.59 10.14 -3.01
C LEU A 423 6.41 8.85 -2.83
N GLY A 424 6.91 8.62 -1.62
CA GLY A 424 7.65 7.42 -1.28
C GLY A 424 6.88 6.13 -1.51
N GLY A 425 5.63 6.08 -1.06
CA GLY A 425 4.76 4.93 -1.23
C GLY A 425 4.38 4.66 -2.69
N VAL A 426 4.07 5.70 -3.47
CA VAL A 426 3.77 5.56 -4.90
C VAL A 426 4.99 5.06 -5.68
N MET A 427 6.17 5.65 -5.48
CA MET A 427 7.40 5.24 -6.17
C MET A 427 7.80 3.79 -5.83
N ARG A 428 7.67 3.37 -4.56
CA ARG A 428 7.91 1.97 -4.17
C ARG A 428 6.87 1.03 -4.75
N GLY A 429 5.60 1.47 -4.82
CA GLY A 429 4.55 0.75 -5.54
C GLY A 429 4.93 0.53 -7.00
N GLN A 430 5.36 1.59 -7.68
CA GLN A 430 5.80 1.55 -9.07
C GLN A 430 6.93 0.53 -9.29
N ASP A 431 8.03 0.67 -8.55
CA ASP A 431 9.16 -0.26 -8.68
C ASP A 431 8.74 -1.72 -8.40
N TYR A 432 7.81 -1.95 -7.46
CA TYR A 432 7.30 -3.29 -7.14
C TYR A 432 6.45 -3.88 -8.27
N ASP A 433 5.48 -3.10 -8.75
CA ASP A 433 4.52 -3.55 -9.76
C ASP A 433 5.19 -3.65 -11.16
N GLU A 434 6.18 -2.79 -11.46
CA GLU A 434 7.00 -2.88 -12.69
C GLU A 434 7.88 -4.13 -12.72
N ARG A 435 8.49 -4.53 -11.60
CA ARG A 435 9.23 -5.81 -11.50
C ARG A 435 8.30 -6.99 -11.79
N ALA A 436 7.08 -6.96 -11.23
CA ALA A 436 6.09 -7.99 -11.50
C ALA A 436 5.72 -8.02 -12.99
N ALA A 437 5.37 -6.89 -13.59
CA ALA A 437 5.01 -6.79 -15.01
C ALA A 437 6.15 -7.25 -15.94
N THR A 438 7.38 -6.83 -15.67
CA THR A 438 8.57 -7.21 -16.45
C THR A 438 8.80 -8.70 -16.38
N SER A 439 8.72 -9.30 -15.19
CA SER A 439 8.87 -10.74 -15.02
C SER A 439 7.81 -11.53 -15.79
N ILE A 440 6.58 -11.03 -15.89
CA ILE A 440 5.56 -11.66 -16.74
C ILE A 440 5.99 -11.61 -18.20
N GLY A 441 6.40 -10.43 -18.69
CA GLY A 441 6.87 -10.30 -20.07
C GLY A 441 8.05 -11.22 -20.41
N ILE A 442 8.97 -11.43 -19.46
CA ILE A 442 10.07 -12.39 -19.62
C ILE A 442 9.56 -13.82 -19.69
N HIS A 443 8.58 -14.20 -18.87
CA HIS A 443 7.97 -15.53 -18.94
C HIS A 443 7.24 -15.73 -20.27
N ASP A 444 6.44 -14.75 -20.72
CA ASP A 444 5.75 -14.80 -22.02
C ASP A 444 6.74 -14.94 -23.19
N ALA A 445 7.89 -14.25 -23.13
CA ALA A 445 8.88 -14.26 -24.21
C ALA A 445 9.82 -15.48 -24.20
N TYR A 446 10.18 -16.00 -23.02
CA TYR A 446 11.27 -16.97 -22.86
C TYR A 446 10.92 -18.19 -21.99
N GLY A 447 9.73 -18.24 -21.40
CA GLY A 447 9.32 -19.32 -20.47
C GLY A 447 10.04 -19.31 -19.12
N ILE A 448 10.75 -18.22 -18.78
CA ILE A 448 11.54 -18.13 -17.55
C ILE A 448 10.65 -17.71 -16.37
N ASN A 449 10.55 -18.58 -15.38
CA ASN A 449 9.81 -18.33 -14.14
C ASN A 449 10.60 -17.45 -13.15
N THR A 450 9.90 -16.79 -12.22
CA THR A 450 10.56 -16.02 -11.14
C THR A 450 11.33 -16.88 -10.13
N CYS A 451 10.99 -18.16 -10.07
CA CYS A 451 11.53 -19.12 -9.11
C CYS A 451 11.67 -20.48 -9.80
N ASP A 452 12.69 -21.26 -9.45
CA ASP A 452 12.92 -22.61 -10.01
C ASP A 452 11.78 -23.58 -9.66
N ARG A 453 11.11 -23.38 -8.52
CA ARG A 453 9.94 -24.16 -8.12
C ARG A 453 8.66 -23.51 -8.63
N GLY A 454 8.01 -24.17 -9.58
CA GLY A 454 6.71 -23.75 -10.10
C GLY A 454 5.59 -23.82 -9.05
N SER A 455 4.71 -22.81 -9.04
CA SER A 455 3.52 -22.77 -8.18
C SER A 455 2.31 -23.45 -8.83
N THR A 456 2.54 -24.64 -9.42
CA THR A 456 1.53 -25.38 -10.19
C THR A 456 0.26 -25.65 -9.39
N HIS A 457 -0.87 -25.88 -10.07
CA HIS A 457 -2.13 -26.24 -9.42
C HIS A 457 -1.96 -27.47 -8.54
N ALA A 458 -1.22 -28.48 -9.00
CA ALA A 458 -0.90 -29.68 -8.23
C ALA A 458 -0.13 -29.37 -6.94
N HIS A 459 0.93 -28.56 -7.01
CA HIS A 459 1.69 -28.16 -5.81
C HIS A 459 0.88 -27.33 -4.82
N ARG A 460 -0.06 -26.51 -5.31
CA ARG A 460 -0.95 -25.74 -4.44
C ARG A 460 -2.02 -26.64 -3.81
N ALA A 461 -2.61 -27.54 -4.59
CA ALA A 461 -3.58 -28.52 -4.11
C ALA A 461 -2.98 -29.44 -3.05
N SER A 462 -1.78 -29.99 -3.29
CA SER A 462 -1.05 -30.80 -2.32
C SER A 462 -0.82 -30.06 -1.00
N ARG A 463 -0.34 -28.81 -1.06
CA ARG A 463 -0.16 -27.97 0.15
C ARG A 463 -1.48 -27.65 0.85
N ALA A 464 -2.56 -27.46 0.11
CA ALA A 464 -3.89 -27.21 0.68
C ALA A 464 -4.44 -28.46 1.41
N ILE A 465 -4.25 -29.65 0.84
CA ILE A 465 -4.64 -30.93 1.47
C ILE A 465 -3.87 -31.13 2.78
N SER A 466 -2.54 -30.93 2.79
CA SER A 466 -1.74 -31.05 4.02
C SER A 466 -2.18 -30.07 5.11
N ARG A 467 -2.60 -28.86 4.75
CA ARG A 467 -3.13 -27.87 5.70
C ARG A 467 -4.49 -28.28 6.25
N LEU A 468 -5.41 -28.76 5.41
CA LEU A 468 -6.72 -29.25 5.86
C LEU A 468 -6.59 -30.41 6.84
N GLY A 469 -5.65 -31.34 6.62
CA GLY A 469 -5.36 -32.44 7.55
C GLY A 469 -4.89 -31.98 8.94
N GLN A 470 -4.26 -30.81 9.06
CA GLN A 470 -3.84 -30.25 10.35
C GLN A 470 -4.98 -29.54 11.11
N TYR A 471 -5.99 -29.02 10.41
CA TYR A 471 -7.16 -28.38 11.05
C TYR A 471 -8.17 -29.37 11.65
N PHE A 472 -8.10 -30.66 11.29
CA PHE A 472 -8.92 -31.71 11.91
C PHE A 472 -8.27 -32.33 13.17
N LEU A 473 -7.05 -31.91 13.52
CA LEU A 473 -6.29 -32.42 14.68
C LEU A 473 -6.11 -31.38 15.80
N LEU A 474 -6.78 -30.23 15.71
CA LEU A 474 -6.91 -29.18 16.73
C LEU A 474 -8.38 -28.87 16.92
#